data_AF-A0A9W4DRD6-F1
#
_entry.id   AF-A0A9W4DRD6-F1
#
_cell.length_a   1.000
_cell.length_b   1.000
_cell.length_c   1.000
_cell.angle_alpha   90.00
_cell.angle_beta   90.00
_cell.angle_gamma   90.00
#
_symmetry.space_group_name_H-M   'P 1'
#
loop_
_entity.id
_entity.type
_entity.pdbx_description
1 polymer ?
#
loop_
_entity_poly.entity_id
_entity_poly.type
_entity_poly.pdbx_seq_one_letter_code
_entity_poly.pdbx_strand_id
1 'polypeptide(L)'
;MKRACAILMVLLGFLAAAQPAQAAAVTQNPGTVWSDTAGNIIQAHGGGLIKDGSTYYWLGEDKTDGSPFQNVKCYSSTDLKNWTFVGNVLTRQSSGDLGPNRVVERPHVIYNSSTKQYVMYMHIDDSNYSERKAGVATSSSVCGAYSYRGSFKPLGHDSLDDNLFLDGTTAYFMSEDRSNTQLQIYRLSSDFLSVSSLVKTLPQYEAPAMAKIGGTYYVFGSHLTGWSTNDNQYATATSITGTWSSWRSFAPSGTSTCNSQTTSIQPVAGSSTTSYVFMGDRWNSGNLSDSRYIWEPLTVSGSTASITCLGSWTIDAQTGTTSSAGGSGTTELRGTASGRCLDVPNGTTANDTQTEIWDCNAGANQLWTLNSSKELVVYGNKCLDASGAGTSPGTAVIIYDCHGATNQQWNINSNGTVTNVASGLCLDVAGASTANGALVDLWNCNGGSNQQWTRQ
;
A
#
# COMPACT_ATOMS: atom_id res chain seq x y z
N MET A 1 -66.74 -51.77 0.98
CA MET A 1 -65.27 -51.70 0.93
C MET A 1 -64.88 -50.37 0.30
N LYS A 2 -64.50 -49.37 1.13
CA LYS A 2 -64.09 -48.03 0.68
C LYS A 2 -62.60 -48.08 0.31
N ARG A 3 -62.25 -47.73 -0.93
CA ARG A 3 -60.86 -47.61 -1.40
C ARG A 3 -60.39 -46.17 -1.14
N ALA A 4 -59.37 -46.02 -0.30
CA ALA A 4 -58.71 -44.74 -0.04
C ALA A 4 -57.63 -44.49 -1.12
N CYS A 5 -57.70 -43.33 -1.77
CA CYS A 5 -56.68 -42.81 -2.68
C CYS A 5 -55.64 -42.06 -1.83
N ALA A 6 -54.39 -42.52 -1.81
CA ALA A 6 -53.29 -41.81 -1.17
C ALA A 6 -52.61 -40.89 -2.21
N ILE A 7 -52.64 -39.59 -1.95
CA ILE A 7 -51.94 -38.55 -2.72
C ILE A 7 -50.48 -38.52 -2.24
N LEU A 8 -49.54 -38.81 -3.14
CA LEU A 8 -48.11 -38.68 -2.91
C LEU A 8 -47.69 -37.24 -3.22
N MET A 9 -47.46 -36.41 -2.19
CA MET A 9 -46.81 -35.10 -2.36
C MET A 9 -45.30 -35.31 -2.51
N VAL A 10 -44.76 -35.01 -3.69
CA VAL A 10 -43.32 -34.91 -3.92
C VAL A 10 -42.89 -33.50 -3.55
N LEU A 11 -42.20 -33.34 -2.42
CA LEU A 11 -41.45 -32.11 -2.11
C LEU A 11 -40.16 -32.10 -2.96
N LEU A 12 -40.11 -31.27 -3.99
CA LEU A 12 -38.84 -30.87 -4.60
C LEU A 12 -38.15 -29.87 -3.68
N GLY A 13 -37.10 -30.32 -2.99
CA GLY A 13 -36.19 -29.44 -2.28
C GLY A 13 -35.32 -28.66 -3.28
N PHE A 14 -35.50 -27.35 -3.35
CA PHE A 14 -34.54 -26.46 -3.99
C PHE A 14 -33.25 -26.44 -3.16
N LEU A 15 -32.22 -27.15 -3.62
CA LEU A 15 -30.84 -26.91 -3.20
C LEU A 15 -30.41 -25.57 -3.79
N ALA A 16 -30.63 -24.49 -3.05
CA ALA A 16 -29.92 -23.24 -3.31
C ALA A 16 -28.44 -23.51 -3.08
N ALA A 17 -27.65 -23.55 -4.15
CA ALA A 17 -26.21 -23.52 -4.03
C ALA A 17 -25.85 -22.23 -3.28
N ALA A 18 -25.34 -22.36 -2.05
CA ALA A 18 -24.80 -21.22 -1.32
C ALA A 18 -23.71 -20.60 -2.20
N GLN A 19 -23.92 -19.38 -2.67
CA GLN A 19 -22.85 -18.61 -3.29
C GLN A 19 -21.74 -18.50 -2.23
N PRO A 20 -20.45 -18.71 -2.59
CA PRO A 20 -19.38 -18.46 -1.66
C PRO A 20 -19.50 -17.01 -1.20
N ALA A 21 -19.59 -16.81 0.12
CA ALA A 21 -19.66 -15.48 0.71
C ALA A 21 -18.50 -14.65 0.16
N GLN A 22 -18.81 -13.55 -0.55
CA GLN A 22 -17.80 -12.60 -0.98
C GLN A 22 -17.08 -12.09 0.26
N ALA A 23 -15.76 -12.24 0.30
CA ALA A 23 -14.97 -11.57 1.32
C ALA A 23 -15.13 -10.07 1.07
N ALA A 24 -15.80 -9.37 1.99
CA ALA A 24 -16.02 -7.94 1.85
C ALA A 24 -14.67 -7.21 1.87
N ALA A 25 -14.61 -6.04 1.22
CA ALA A 25 -13.46 -5.15 1.34
C ALA A 25 -13.11 -4.92 2.81
N VAL A 26 -11.83 -5.01 3.14
CA VAL A 26 -11.31 -4.85 4.50
C VAL A 26 -10.55 -3.54 4.63
N THR A 27 -10.65 -2.91 5.80
CA THR A 27 -10.01 -1.63 6.09
C THR A 27 -8.59 -1.83 6.63
N GLN A 28 -7.61 -1.24 5.94
CA GLN A 28 -6.24 -1.08 6.39
C GLN A 28 -6.09 0.22 7.18
N ASN A 29 -5.30 0.17 8.24
CA ASN A 29 -5.03 1.31 9.13
C ASN A 29 -3.51 1.40 9.32
N PRO A 30 -2.78 2.05 8.40
CA PRO A 30 -1.32 2.10 8.43
C PRO A 30 -0.80 2.67 9.76
N GLY A 31 0.17 1.98 10.36
CA GLY A 31 0.87 2.45 11.54
C GLY A 31 0.19 2.17 12.88
N THR A 32 -1.04 1.62 12.89
CA THR A 32 -1.69 1.18 14.13
C THR A 32 -1.16 -0.18 14.58
N VAL A 33 -1.40 -0.54 15.85
CA VAL A 33 -1.16 -1.92 16.32
C VAL A 33 -1.99 -2.89 15.47
N TRP A 34 -1.36 -3.95 14.98
CA TRP A 34 -2.01 -4.97 14.18
C TRP A 34 -1.87 -6.32 14.88
N SER A 35 -2.98 -6.82 15.40
CA SER A 35 -3.04 -8.13 16.04
C SER A 35 -3.47 -9.22 15.07
N ASP A 36 -2.95 -10.43 15.31
CA ASP A 36 -3.43 -11.64 14.68
C ASP A 36 -4.82 -12.05 15.20
N THR A 37 -5.41 -13.09 14.61
CA THR A 37 -6.72 -13.60 15.00
C THR A 37 -6.79 -14.16 16.43
N ALA A 38 -5.65 -14.37 17.09
CA ALA A 38 -5.57 -14.78 18.50
C ALA A 38 -5.36 -13.58 19.45
N GLY A 39 -5.26 -12.36 18.92
CA GLY A 39 -5.07 -11.13 19.68
C GLY A 39 -3.62 -10.75 19.95
N ASN A 40 -2.64 -11.54 19.48
CA ASN A 40 -1.22 -11.22 19.66
C ASN A 40 -0.77 -10.20 18.62
N ILE A 41 0.13 -9.29 19.00
CA ILE A 41 0.72 -8.34 18.05
C ILE A 41 1.52 -9.13 17.00
N ILE A 42 1.23 -8.88 15.71
CA ILE A 42 1.94 -9.51 14.60
C ILE A 42 3.42 -9.10 14.63
N GLN A 43 4.30 -10.08 14.45
CA GLN A 43 5.76 -9.90 14.35
C GLN A 43 6.23 -10.52 13.03
N ALA A 44 6.26 -9.71 11.98
CA ALA A 44 6.68 -10.10 10.65
C ALA A 44 7.36 -8.90 9.94
N HIS A 45 8.31 -8.29 10.63
CA HIS A 45 9.00 -7.08 10.18
C HIS A 45 10.00 -7.37 9.07
N GLY A 46 10.27 -6.37 8.23
CA GLY A 46 11.30 -6.44 7.19
C GLY A 46 11.05 -7.45 6.08
N GLY A 47 9.97 -8.23 6.14
CA GLY A 47 9.70 -9.32 5.20
C GLY A 47 8.58 -9.03 4.18
N GLY A 48 8.24 -10.04 3.39
CA GLY A 48 7.30 -9.91 2.27
C GLY A 48 6.09 -10.84 2.36
N LEU A 49 5.18 -10.69 1.38
CA LEU A 49 4.11 -11.66 1.16
C LEU A 49 4.42 -12.57 -0.02
N ILE A 50 3.90 -13.78 0.05
CA ILE A 50 3.77 -14.69 -1.08
C ILE A 50 2.34 -15.23 -1.11
N LYS A 51 1.76 -15.35 -2.31
CA LYS A 51 0.42 -15.92 -2.50
C LYS A 51 0.56 -17.35 -3.02
N ASP A 52 -0.15 -18.28 -2.39
CA ASP A 52 -0.32 -19.65 -2.88
C ASP A 52 -1.81 -20.01 -2.87
N GLY A 53 -2.33 -20.33 -4.06
CA GLY A 53 -3.78 -20.43 -4.29
C GLY A 53 -4.51 -19.12 -3.94
N SER A 54 -5.50 -19.22 -3.04
CA SER A 54 -6.28 -18.08 -2.53
C SER A 54 -5.70 -17.45 -1.27
N THR A 55 -4.62 -18.00 -0.73
CA THR A 55 -4.07 -17.60 0.58
C THR A 55 -2.81 -16.76 0.39
N TYR A 56 -2.77 -15.62 1.06
CA TYR A 56 -1.56 -14.84 1.26
C TYR A 56 -0.86 -15.31 2.51
N TYR A 57 0.47 -15.34 2.43
CA TYR A 57 1.33 -15.67 3.55
C TYR A 57 2.30 -14.53 3.80
N TRP A 58 2.36 -14.08 5.04
CA TRP A 58 3.27 -13.02 5.47
C TRP A 58 4.40 -13.63 6.27
N LEU A 59 5.62 -13.48 5.76
CA LEU A 59 6.83 -13.94 6.41
C LEU A 59 7.68 -12.74 6.81
N GLY A 60 8.25 -12.77 8.01
CA GLY A 60 9.05 -11.67 8.50
C GLY A 60 9.72 -11.99 9.83
N GLU A 61 10.56 -11.06 10.26
CA GLU A 61 11.37 -11.19 11.46
C GLU A 61 10.56 -11.12 12.75
N ASP A 62 10.92 -11.95 13.71
CA ASP A 62 10.41 -11.90 15.07
C ASP A 62 11.24 -10.95 15.94
N LYS A 63 10.69 -9.76 16.24
CA LYS A 63 11.35 -8.75 17.09
C LYS A 63 10.77 -8.68 18.51
N THR A 64 10.01 -9.70 18.95
CA THR A 64 9.46 -9.74 20.32
C THR A 64 10.55 -9.55 21.38
N ASP A 65 11.71 -10.18 21.21
CA ASP A 65 12.84 -10.12 22.15
C ASP A 65 13.97 -9.16 21.68
N GLY A 66 13.62 -8.17 20.86
CA GLY A 66 14.55 -7.14 20.37
C GLY A 66 15.32 -7.55 19.12
N SER A 67 16.55 -7.04 18.99
CA SER A 67 17.36 -7.14 17.77
C SER A 67 17.87 -8.56 17.44
N PRO A 68 18.38 -9.36 18.41
CA PRO A 68 18.93 -10.68 18.10
C PRO A 68 17.89 -11.62 17.52
N PHE A 69 18.30 -12.39 16.50
CA PHE A 69 17.44 -13.34 15.81
C PHE A 69 16.80 -14.35 16.77
N GLN A 70 15.47 -14.44 16.67
CA GLN A 70 14.68 -15.47 17.35
C GLN A 70 14.09 -16.44 16.31
N ASN A 71 13.27 -15.89 15.41
CA ASN A 71 12.52 -16.64 14.42
C ASN A 71 12.28 -15.80 13.17
N VAL A 72 12.01 -16.47 12.06
CA VAL A 72 11.15 -15.96 10.99
C VAL A 72 9.76 -16.53 11.22
N LYS A 73 8.76 -15.66 11.39
CA LYS A 73 7.36 -16.05 11.61
C LYS A 73 6.60 -16.07 10.30
N CYS A 74 5.56 -16.90 10.24
CA CYS A 74 4.65 -16.99 9.10
C CYS A 74 3.20 -16.85 9.56
N TYR A 75 2.48 -15.96 8.88
CA TYR A 75 1.05 -15.74 9.06
C TYR A 75 0.32 -16.04 7.76
N SER A 76 -0.96 -16.39 7.83
CA SER A 76 -1.81 -16.61 6.66
C SER A 76 -3.06 -15.73 6.70
N SER A 77 -3.53 -15.30 5.54
CA SER A 77 -4.76 -14.51 5.39
C SER A 77 -5.35 -14.71 4.00
N THR A 78 -6.67 -14.62 3.88
CA THR A 78 -7.37 -14.60 2.58
C THR A 78 -7.79 -13.19 2.15
N ASP A 79 -7.75 -12.21 3.06
CA ASP A 79 -8.26 -10.86 2.84
C ASP A 79 -7.21 -9.75 3.04
N LEU A 80 -5.97 -10.11 3.43
CA LEU A 80 -4.86 -9.21 3.73
C LEU A 80 -5.05 -8.34 5.00
N LYS A 81 -6.10 -8.60 5.80
CA LYS A 81 -6.35 -7.90 7.06
C LYS A 81 -6.31 -8.82 8.28
N ASN A 82 -7.02 -9.93 8.19
CA ASN A 82 -7.18 -10.88 9.26
C ASN A 82 -6.10 -11.95 9.10
N TRP A 83 -5.06 -11.86 9.92
CA TRP A 83 -3.89 -12.72 9.85
C TRP A 83 -3.93 -13.76 10.96
N THR A 84 -3.79 -15.03 10.61
CA THR A 84 -3.65 -16.14 11.55
C THR A 84 -2.20 -16.58 11.60
N PHE A 85 -1.60 -16.60 12.79
CA PHE A 85 -0.27 -17.15 13.00
C PHE A 85 -0.24 -18.64 12.63
N VAL A 86 0.70 -19.04 11.77
CA VAL A 86 0.85 -20.42 11.32
C VAL A 86 2.01 -21.11 12.04
N GLY A 87 3.16 -20.44 12.14
CA GLY A 87 4.31 -21.01 12.81
C GLY A 87 5.60 -20.21 12.64
N ASN A 88 6.62 -20.59 13.42
CA ASN A 88 7.99 -20.16 13.23
C ASN A 88 8.61 -21.05 12.15
N VAL A 89 8.93 -20.47 11.00
CA VAL A 89 9.37 -21.23 9.82
C VAL A 89 10.89 -21.41 9.79
N LEU A 90 11.63 -20.51 10.42
CA LEU A 90 13.07 -20.62 10.64
C LEU A 90 13.33 -20.16 12.08
N THR A 91 14.07 -20.93 12.86
CA THR A 91 14.23 -20.68 14.31
C THR A 91 15.71 -20.68 14.70
N ARG A 92 16.04 -19.87 15.70
CA ARG A 92 17.37 -19.80 16.32
C ARG A 92 17.90 -21.19 16.68
N GLN A 93 19.14 -21.44 16.28
CA GLN A 93 19.91 -22.64 16.58
C GLN A 93 20.83 -22.41 17.79
N SER A 94 21.49 -23.46 18.27
CA SER A 94 22.42 -23.35 19.40
C SER A 94 23.71 -22.61 19.05
N SER A 95 24.07 -22.54 17.76
CA SER A 95 25.32 -21.96 17.26
C SER A 95 25.21 -21.66 15.75
N GLY A 96 26.27 -21.09 15.16
CA GLY A 96 26.36 -20.79 13.74
C GLY A 96 25.64 -19.49 13.35
N ASP A 97 25.35 -19.34 12.06
CA ASP A 97 24.72 -18.14 11.49
C ASP A 97 23.35 -17.83 12.11
N LEU A 98 22.64 -18.87 12.58
CA LEU A 98 21.34 -18.76 13.25
C LEU A 98 21.46 -18.88 14.78
N GLY A 99 22.67 -18.76 15.33
CA GLY A 99 22.96 -18.90 16.76
C GLY A 99 22.50 -17.72 17.63
N PRO A 100 22.84 -17.73 18.93
CA PRO A 100 22.63 -16.58 19.82
C PRO A 100 23.38 -15.32 19.35
N ASN A 101 22.79 -14.15 19.59
CA ASN A 101 23.37 -12.82 19.26
C ASN A 101 23.68 -12.59 17.76
N ARG A 102 22.98 -13.31 16.88
CA ARG A 102 23.09 -13.16 15.42
C ARG A 102 22.02 -12.22 14.88
N VAL A 103 22.32 -11.60 13.75
CA VAL A 103 21.39 -10.77 12.98
C VAL A 103 20.90 -11.57 11.78
N VAL A 104 19.58 -11.70 11.66
CA VAL A 104 18.92 -12.32 10.51
C VAL A 104 17.77 -11.40 10.12
N GLU A 105 17.86 -10.80 8.95
CA GLU A 105 16.98 -9.70 8.55
C GLU A 105 16.39 -9.91 7.16
N ARG A 106 15.26 -9.26 6.90
CA ARG A 106 14.57 -9.19 5.60
C ARG A 106 14.35 -10.54 4.92
N PRO A 107 13.68 -11.51 5.56
CA PRO A 107 13.41 -12.78 4.92
C PRO A 107 12.39 -12.62 3.78
N HIS A 108 12.79 -12.96 2.56
CA HIS A 108 11.94 -12.96 1.38
C HIS A 108 11.87 -14.36 0.76
N VAL A 109 10.69 -14.76 0.29
CA VAL A 109 10.42 -16.12 -0.21
C VAL A 109 9.88 -16.08 -1.63
N ILE A 110 10.44 -16.92 -2.50
CA ILE A 110 9.90 -17.20 -3.85
C ILE A 110 9.71 -18.70 -4.05
N TYR A 111 8.78 -19.07 -4.94
CA TYR A 111 8.56 -20.47 -5.30
C TYR A 111 9.32 -20.84 -6.57
N ASN A 112 10.06 -21.95 -6.51
CA ASN A 112 10.68 -22.58 -7.67
C ASN A 112 9.80 -23.71 -8.19
N SER A 113 9.16 -23.51 -9.34
CA SER A 113 8.27 -24.50 -9.96
C SER A 113 9.00 -25.75 -10.47
N SER A 114 10.29 -25.65 -10.78
CA SER A 114 11.08 -26.77 -11.30
C SER A 114 11.52 -27.72 -10.18
N THR A 115 11.91 -27.17 -9.02
CA THR A 115 12.32 -27.98 -7.86
C THR A 115 11.18 -28.25 -6.87
N LYS A 116 10.05 -27.55 -7.04
CA LYS A 116 8.88 -27.56 -6.14
C LYS A 116 9.25 -27.18 -4.70
N GLN A 117 10.14 -26.21 -4.56
CA GLN A 117 10.60 -25.69 -3.27
C GLN A 117 10.27 -24.21 -3.16
N TYR A 118 9.89 -23.79 -1.97
CA TYR A 118 9.97 -22.40 -1.54
C TYR A 118 11.40 -22.13 -1.11
N VAL A 119 11.98 -21.06 -1.62
CA VAL A 119 13.35 -20.64 -1.33
C VAL A 119 13.30 -19.28 -0.65
N MET A 120 13.87 -19.23 0.54
CA MET A 120 14.03 -18.03 1.34
C MET A 120 15.45 -17.50 1.21
N TYR A 121 15.57 -16.20 0.95
CA TYR A 121 16.81 -15.45 1.16
C TYR A 121 16.61 -14.48 2.33
N MET A 122 17.69 -14.19 3.03
CA MET A 122 17.72 -13.23 4.13
C MET A 122 19.14 -12.72 4.35
N HIS A 123 19.26 -11.55 4.95
CA HIS A 123 20.52 -11.01 5.44
C HIS A 123 21.00 -11.82 6.65
N ILE A 124 22.29 -12.14 6.71
CA ILE A 124 22.97 -12.83 7.81
C ILE A 124 24.19 -12.01 8.26
N ASP A 125 24.23 -11.69 9.55
CA ASP A 125 25.36 -10.96 10.13
C ASP A 125 25.65 -11.31 11.60
N ASP A 126 26.80 -10.83 12.06
CA ASP A 126 27.11 -10.68 13.48
C ASP A 126 26.51 -9.39 14.04
N SER A 127 26.59 -9.19 15.35
CA SER A 127 26.04 -8.00 16.01
C SER A 127 26.75 -6.69 15.64
N ASN A 128 27.88 -6.75 14.93
CA ASN A 128 28.67 -5.59 14.52
C ASN A 128 28.50 -5.28 13.02
N TYR A 129 27.64 -6.01 12.31
CA TYR A 129 27.44 -5.88 10.86
C TYR A 129 28.74 -6.04 10.05
N SER A 130 29.58 -6.99 10.45
CA SER A 130 30.91 -7.21 9.87
C SER A 130 30.97 -8.32 8.82
N GLU A 131 30.03 -9.27 8.84
CA GLU A 131 30.01 -10.43 7.95
C GLU A 131 29.29 -10.15 6.63
N ARG A 132 28.13 -9.49 6.66
CA ARG A 132 27.38 -8.98 5.49
C ARG A 132 27.13 -10.06 4.43
N LYS A 133 26.44 -11.14 4.81
CA LYS A 133 26.21 -12.31 3.97
C LYS A 133 24.73 -12.46 3.61
N ALA A 134 24.46 -13.11 2.48
CA ALA A 134 23.15 -13.66 2.15
C ALA A 134 23.03 -15.08 2.71
N GLY A 135 21.95 -15.38 3.41
CA GLY A 135 21.56 -16.72 3.84
C GLY A 135 20.51 -17.33 2.92
N VAL A 136 20.48 -18.67 2.82
CA VAL A 136 19.48 -19.38 2.03
C VAL A 136 18.84 -20.49 2.86
N ALA A 137 17.52 -20.64 2.74
CA ALA A 137 16.78 -21.76 3.33
C ALA A 137 15.68 -22.26 2.39
N THR A 138 15.27 -23.52 2.53
CA THR A 138 14.27 -24.15 1.65
C THR A 138 13.18 -24.89 2.40
N SER A 139 11.96 -24.89 1.87
CA SER A 139 10.83 -25.65 2.38
C SER A 139 9.95 -26.19 1.26
N SER A 140 9.24 -27.29 1.51
CA SER A 140 8.23 -27.83 0.59
C SER A 140 6.88 -27.11 0.67
N SER A 141 6.69 -26.22 1.66
CA SER A 141 5.47 -25.40 1.82
C SER A 141 5.81 -24.01 2.33
N VAL A 142 4.93 -23.03 2.06
CA VAL A 142 5.16 -21.62 2.40
C VAL A 142 5.48 -21.42 3.88
N CYS A 143 4.62 -21.92 4.77
CA CYS A 143 4.84 -21.88 6.23
C CYS A 143 5.38 -23.20 6.82
N GLY A 144 6.05 -24.03 6.01
CA GLY A 144 6.73 -25.23 6.52
C GLY A 144 7.98 -24.88 7.32
N ALA A 145 8.58 -25.88 7.97
CA ALA A 145 9.90 -25.70 8.58
C ALA A 145 10.98 -25.61 7.49
N TYR A 146 11.69 -24.48 7.43
CA TYR A 146 12.73 -24.25 6.45
C TYR A 146 14.04 -24.90 6.90
N SER A 147 14.62 -25.66 5.98
CA SER A 147 15.97 -26.20 6.13
C SER A 147 16.99 -25.14 5.74
N TYR A 148 17.73 -24.63 6.72
CA TYR A 148 18.82 -23.68 6.48
C TYR A 148 19.96 -24.35 5.68
N ARG A 149 20.47 -23.64 4.66
CA ARG A 149 21.48 -24.15 3.73
C ARG A 149 22.87 -23.54 3.96
N GLY A 150 22.95 -22.48 4.75
CA GLY A 150 24.18 -21.72 4.99
C GLY A 150 24.08 -20.29 4.45
N SER A 151 25.19 -19.56 4.55
CA SER A 151 25.32 -18.18 4.07
C SER A 151 26.58 -17.98 3.23
N PHE A 152 26.59 -16.94 2.40
CA PHE A 152 27.71 -16.60 1.52
C PHE A 152 27.73 -15.10 1.19
N LYS A 153 28.88 -14.61 0.73
CA LYS A 153 29.01 -13.31 0.06
C LYS A 153 28.75 -13.48 -1.44
N PRO A 154 27.67 -12.92 -2.02
CA PRO A 154 27.35 -13.07 -3.45
C PRO A 154 28.52 -12.65 -4.34
N LEU A 155 29.16 -13.61 -5.02
CA LEU A 155 30.36 -13.38 -5.83
C LEU A 155 31.49 -12.63 -5.08
N GLY A 156 31.54 -12.73 -3.75
CA GLY A 156 32.51 -12.05 -2.89
C GLY A 156 32.11 -10.65 -2.43
N HIS A 157 30.95 -10.12 -2.85
CA HIS A 157 30.45 -8.81 -2.44
C HIS A 157 29.72 -8.82 -1.09
N ASP A 158 29.64 -7.65 -0.45
CA ASP A 158 28.80 -7.47 0.73
C ASP A 158 27.32 -7.67 0.35
N SER A 159 26.54 -8.19 1.29
CA SER A 159 25.10 -8.36 1.18
C SER A 159 24.45 -8.01 2.52
N LEU A 160 23.87 -6.81 2.60
CA LEU A 160 23.06 -6.37 3.73
C LEU A 160 21.58 -6.42 3.35
N ASP A 161 20.88 -5.28 3.43
CA ASP A 161 19.48 -5.14 3.03
C ASP A 161 19.23 -5.76 1.66
N ASP A 162 18.27 -6.69 1.60
CA ASP A 162 18.06 -7.53 0.43
C ASP A 162 16.59 -7.72 0.06
N ASN A 163 16.37 -8.32 -1.11
CA ASN A 163 15.07 -8.79 -1.57
C ASN A 163 15.20 -9.83 -2.70
N LEU A 164 14.09 -10.51 -2.99
CA LEU A 164 13.95 -11.43 -4.10
C LEU A 164 12.93 -10.92 -5.13
N PHE A 165 13.18 -11.21 -6.40
CA PHE A 165 12.25 -10.92 -7.47
C PHE A 165 12.19 -12.08 -8.48
N LEU A 166 10.98 -12.49 -8.85
CA LEU A 166 10.73 -13.56 -9.81
C LEU A 166 10.08 -13.00 -11.07
N ASP A 167 10.77 -13.09 -12.20
CA ASP A 167 10.24 -12.72 -13.53
C ASP A 167 9.99 -13.99 -14.35
N GLY A 168 8.72 -14.42 -14.37
CA GLY A 168 8.35 -15.73 -14.91
C GLY A 168 9.03 -16.86 -14.14
N THR A 169 10.03 -17.50 -14.74
CA THR A 169 10.82 -18.58 -14.11
C THR A 169 12.25 -18.16 -13.78
N THR A 170 12.62 -16.90 -14.01
CA THR A 170 13.97 -16.39 -13.69
C THR A 170 13.93 -15.62 -12.39
N ALA A 171 14.69 -16.08 -11.40
CA ALA A 171 14.81 -15.43 -10.12
C ALA A 171 16.03 -14.49 -10.06
N TYR A 172 15.83 -13.40 -9.36
CA TYR A 172 16.83 -12.39 -9.06
C TYR A 172 16.90 -12.16 -7.56
N PHE A 173 18.11 -11.96 -7.07
CA PHE A 173 18.40 -11.53 -5.72
C PHE A 173 19.02 -10.15 -5.79
N MET A 174 18.60 -9.23 -4.94
CA MET A 174 19.17 -7.90 -4.86
C MET A 174 19.62 -7.62 -3.45
N SER A 175 20.79 -7.00 -3.31
CA SER A 175 21.35 -6.68 -2.00
C SER A 175 22.20 -5.43 -2.04
N GLU A 176 22.20 -4.70 -0.93
CA GLU A 176 23.07 -3.56 -0.70
C GLU A 176 24.52 -4.03 -0.51
N ASP A 177 25.43 -3.51 -1.33
CA ASP A 177 26.88 -3.68 -1.17
C ASP A 177 27.49 -2.40 -0.59
N ARG A 178 27.76 -2.46 0.72
CA ARG A 178 28.28 -1.36 1.49
C ARG A 178 29.68 -0.95 1.06
N SER A 179 30.52 -1.91 0.70
CA SER A 179 31.93 -1.67 0.37
C SER A 179 32.09 -1.00 -0.99
N ASN A 180 31.25 -1.37 -1.97
CA ASN A 180 31.29 -0.80 -3.32
C ASN A 180 30.26 0.31 -3.56
N THR A 181 29.52 0.71 -2.52
CA THR A 181 28.51 1.78 -2.55
C THR A 181 27.50 1.62 -3.68
N GLN A 182 26.96 0.42 -3.82
CA GLN A 182 26.05 0.04 -4.91
C GLN A 182 24.91 -0.84 -4.39
N LEU A 183 23.75 -0.72 -5.04
CA LEU A 183 22.73 -1.77 -5.00
C LEU A 183 23.03 -2.76 -6.12
N GLN A 184 23.19 -4.03 -5.77
CA GLN A 184 23.49 -5.09 -6.73
C GLN A 184 22.24 -5.91 -7.05
N ILE A 185 22.08 -6.30 -8.32
CA ILE A 185 21.03 -7.22 -8.78
C ILE A 185 21.73 -8.42 -9.42
N TYR A 186 21.54 -9.58 -8.81
CA TYR A 186 22.08 -10.86 -9.22
C TYR A 186 21.00 -11.72 -9.87
N ARG A 187 21.37 -12.49 -10.88
CA ARG A 187 20.57 -13.61 -11.36
C ARG A 187 20.90 -14.86 -10.55
N LEU A 188 19.89 -15.60 -10.12
CA LEU A 188 20.07 -16.86 -9.41
C LEU A 188 20.24 -18.06 -10.36
N SER A 189 20.85 -19.14 -9.86
CA SER A 189 20.88 -20.45 -10.52
C SER A 189 19.47 -20.99 -10.74
N SER A 190 19.28 -21.98 -11.61
CA SER A 190 17.94 -22.52 -11.95
C SER A 190 17.19 -23.16 -10.78
N ASP A 191 17.90 -23.61 -9.74
CA ASP A 191 17.32 -24.13 -8.49
C ASP A 191 17.05 -23.02 -7.45
N PHE A 192 17.44 -21.77 -7.77
CA PHE A 192 17.40 -20.58 -6.92
C PHE A 192 18.27 -20.66 -5.66
N LEU A 193 19.20 -21.61 -5.56
CA LEU A 193 19.98 -21.81 -4.31
C LEU A 193 21.34 -21.09 -4.31
N SER A 194 21.72 -20.46 -5.42
CA SER A 194 23.01 -19.79 -5.55
C SER A 194 22.93 -18.62 -6.54
N VAL A 195 23.86 -17.67 -6.41
CA VAL A 195 23.99 -16.58 -7.38
C VAL A 195 24.76 -17.08 -8.60
N SER A 196 24.17 -16.93 -9.79
CA SER A 196 24.79 -17.30 -11.06
C SER A 196 25.64 -16.16 -11.64
N SER A 197 25.18 -14.92 -11.55
CA SER A 197 25.88 -13.76 -12.13
C SER A 197 25.34 -12.44 -11.59
N LEU A 198 26.21 -11.44 -11.42
CA LEU A 198 25.80 -10.05 -11.25
C LEU A 198 25.30 -9.50 -12.60
N VAL A 199 24.03 -9.07 -12.66
CA VAL A 199 23.40 -8.62 -13.92
C VAL A 199 23.22 -7.11 -13.98
N LYS A 200 23.21 -6.42 -12.84
CA LYS A 200 23.12 -4.97 -12.79
C LYS A 200 23.67 -4.42 -11.47
N THR A 201 24.28 -3.24 -11.54
CA THR A 201 24.55 -2.38 -10.39
C THR A 201 23.83 -1.05 -10.57
N LEU A 202 23.34 -0.50 -9.47
CA LEU A 202 22.63 0.77 -9.38
C LEU A 202 23.29 1.64 -8.28
N PRO A 203 23.06 2.97 -8.29
CA PRO A 203 23.43 3.83 -7.16
C PRO A 203 22.97 3.24 -5.82
N GLN A 204 23.74 3.45 -4.75
CA GLN A 204 23.47 2.88 -3.44
C GLN A 204 22.13 3.34 -2.88
N TYR A 205 21.26 2.38 -2.63
CA TYR A 205 20.06 2.48 -1.81
C TYR A 205 19.98 1.19 -0.98
N GLU A 206 19.41 1.29 0.21
CA GLU A 206 19.11 0.13 1.06
C GLU A 206 17.62 -0.23 0.93
N ALA A 207 17.19 -1.27 1.65
CA ALA A 207 15.82 -1.75 1.68
C ALA A 207 15.17 -1.95 0.29
N PRO A 208 15.84 -2.69 -0.64
CA PRO A 208 15.37 -2.77 -2.01
C PRO A 208 14.05 -3.52 -2.11
N ALA A 209 13.18 -3.15 -3.05
CA ALA A 209 12.01 -3.94 -3.43
C ALA A 209 11.74 -3.76 -4.92
N MET A 210 11.52 -4.86 -5.66
CA MET A 210 11.29 -4.81 -7.11
C MET A 210 9.92 -5.33 -7.49
N ALA A 211 9.28 -4.65 -8.44
CA ALA A 211 8.05 -5.09 -9.08
C ALA A 211 8.14 -4.91 -10.60
N LYS A 212 7.35 -5.69 -11.34
CA LYS A 212 7.15 -5.50 -12.78
C LYS A 212 5.68 -5.22 -13.05
N ILE A 213 5.40 -4.03 -13.57
CA ILE A 213 4.05 -3.49 -13.73
C ILE A 213 3.93 -2.96 -15.15
N GLY A 214 2.95 -3.45 -15.92
CA GLY A 214 2.76 -3.05 -17.31
C GLY A 214 4.00 -3.25 -18.20
N GLY A 215 4.84 -4.24 -17.90
CA GLY A 215 6.09 -4.51 -18.63
C GLY A 215 7.29 -3.64 -18.22
N THR A 216 7.11 -2.68 -17.30
CA THR A 216 8.19 -1.87 -16.73
C THR A 216 8.65 -2.46 -15.40
N TYR A 217 9.95 -2.54 -15.20
CA TYR A 217 10.56 -2.88 -13.90
C TYR A 217 10.69 -1.62 -13.07
N TYR A 218 10.33 -1.72 -11.79
CA TYR A 218 10.48 -0.69 -10.78
C TYR A 218 11.34 -1.28 -9.68
N VAL A 219 12.34 -0.54 -9.23
CA VAL A 219 13.07 -0.84 -8.00
C VAL A 219 12.91 0.33 -7.05
N PHE A 220 12.47 0.04 -5.83
CA PHE A 220 12.30 0.96 -4.73
C PHE A 220 13.43 0.77 -3.73
N GLY A 221 13.77 1.79 -2.96
CA GLY A 221 14.77 1.70 -1.90
C GLY A 221 14.85 2.98 -1.06
N SER A 222 15.45 2.89 0.12
CA SER A 222 15.65 4.01 1.03
C SER A 222 17.09 4.54 0.99
N HIS A 223 17.28 5.77 1.42
CA HIS A 223 18.61 6.27 1.74
C HIS A 223 19.15 5.60 3.01
N LEU A 224 20.47 5.60 3.16
CA LEU A 224 21.18 4.95 4.25
C LEU A 224 21.26 5.89 5.46
N THR A 225 20.23 5.90 6.30
CA THR A 225 20.13 6.78 7.48
C THR A 225 19.91 6.03 8.79
N GLY A 226 20.26 4.73 8.82
CA GLY A 226 20.07 3.87 9.97
C GLY A 226 18.58 3.80 10.35
N TRP A 227 18.27 4.04 11.63
CA TRP A 227 16.88 4.01 12.11
C TRP A 227 16.03 5.23 11.71
N SER A 228 16.65 6.31 11.24
CA SER A 228 15.89 7.49 10.81
C SER A 228 15.23 7.23 9.46
N THR A 229 13.92 7.43 9.38
CA THR A 229 13.17 7.35 8.13
C THR A 229 13.53 8.49 7.19
N ASN A 230 13.44 8.25 5.88
CA ASN A 230 13.76 9.22 4.82
C ASN A 230 12.79 9.12 3.64
N ASP A 231 12.87 10.07 2.71
CA ASP A 231 12.10 10.02 1.46
C ASP A 231 12.70 8.93 0.54
N ASN A 232 12.07 7.75 0.54
CA ASN A 232 12.46 6.61 -0.27
C ASN A 232 12.25 6.94 -1.75
N GLN A 233 13.06 6.29 -2.58
CA GLN A 233 13.17 6.58 -3.99
C GLN A 233 12.83 5.35 -4.81
N TYR A 234 12.51 5.54 -6.09
CA TYR A 234 12.43 4.45 -7.05
C TYR A 234 13.08 4.81 -8.39
N ALA A 235 13.49 3.79 -9.13
CA ALA A 235 13.95 3.88 -10.51
C ALA A 235 13.21 2.86 -11.39
N THR A 236 13.19 3.11 -12.70
CA THR A 236 12.47 2.29 -13.68
C THR A 236 13.34 1.87 -14.86
N ALA A 237 13.07 0.69 -15.41
CA ALA A 237 13.69 0.20 -16.65
C ALA A 237 12.73 -0.70 -17.45
N THR A 238 12.97 -0.86 -18.74
CA THR A 238 12.26 -1.84 -19.59
C THR A 238 12.96 -3.20 -19.65
N SER A 239 14.17 -3.30 -19.10
CA SER A 239 14.95 -4.52 -18.92
C SER A 239 15.86 -4.39 -17.71
N ILE A 240 15.99 -5.43 -16.88
CA ILE A 240 16.84 -5.44 -15.69
C ILE A 240 18.31 -5.12 -16.05
N THR A 241 18.82 -5.70 -17.14
CA THR A 241 20.20 -5.48 -17.62
C THR A 241 20.37 -4.17 -18.38
N GLY A 242 19.26 -3.50 -18.73
CA GLY A 242 19.25 -2.30 -19.55
C GLY A 242 19.58 -1.02 -18.79
N THR A 243 19.23 0.11 -19.39
CA THR A 243 19.37 1.43 -18.77
C THR A 243 18.23 1.68 -17.79
N TRP A 244 18.57 2.16 -16.60
CA TRP A 244 17.61 2.58 -15.59
C TRP A 244 17.48 4.09 -15.58
N SER A 245 16.29 4.60 -15.28
CA SER A 245 16.06 6.01 -15.03
C SER A 245 16.85 6.50 -13.82
N SER A 246 16.95 7.82 -13.65
CA SER A 246 17.32 8.38 -12.35
C SER A 246 16.31 7.96 -11.27
N TRP A 247 16.83 7.89 -10.03
CA TRP A 247 16.01 7.72 -8.84
C TRP A 247 15.15 8.96 -8.60
N ARG A 248 13.91 8.77 -8.16
CA ARG A 248 12.94 9.84 -7.87
C ARG A 248 11.97 9.42 -6.76
N SER A 249 11.40 10.39 -6.05
CA SER A 249 10.48 10.14 -4.94
C SER A 249 9.14 9.59 -5.43
N PHE A 250 8.51 8.71 -4.64
CA PHE A 250 7.15 8.22 -4.88
C PHE A 250 6.18 8.55 -3.74
N ALA A 251 6.66 8.97 -2.58
CA ALA A 251 5.83 9.50 -1.50
C ALA A 251 5.78 11.03 -1.53
N PRO A 252 4.79 11.68 -0.90
CA PRO A 252 4.79 13.13 -0.75
C PRO A 252 6.07 13.58 -0.03
N SER A 253 6.72 14.61 -0.56
CA SER A 253 8.02 15.06 -0.05
C SER A 253 7.93 15.49 1.42
N GLY A 254 8.95 15.14 2.20
CA GLY A 254 9.04 15.49 3.61
C GLY A 254 8.20 14.60 4.54
N THR A 255 7.49 13.61 3.98
CA THR A 255 6.77 12.61 4.80
C THR A 255 7.67 11.49 5.29
N SER A 256 8.91 11.41 4.79
CA SER A 256 9.81 10.28 5.02
C SER A 256 9.14 8.95 4.70
N THR A 257 8.48 8.91 3.53
CA THR A 257 7.70 7.75 3.07
C THR A 257 6.66 7.33 4.10
N CYS A 258 5.83 8.29 4.53
CA CYS A 258 4.83 8.07 5.58
C CYS A 258 5.42 7.60 6.92
N ASN A 259 6.62 8.11 7.24
CA ASN A 259 7.45 7.68 8.37
C ASN A 259 7.66 6.15 8.34
N SER A 260 8.23 5.65 7.24
CA SER A 260 8.53 4.22 7.05
C SER A 260 9.74 3.99 6.14
N GLN A 261 10.17 2.74 6.08
CA GLN A 261 11.19 2.24 5.19
C GLN A 261 10.63 1.09 4.35
N THR A 262 10.92 1.08 3.05
CA THR A 262 10.47 0.04 2.10
C THR A 262 10.83 -1.38 2.60
N THR A 263 9.94 -2.35 2.36
CA THR A 263 10.27 -3.78 2.50
C THR A 263 9.78 -4.60 1.31
N SER A 264 8.62 -4.28 0.73
CA SER A 264 8.07 -5.03 -0.40
C SER A 264 7.07 -4.22 -1.21
N ILE A 265 6.84 -4.63 -2.46
CA ILE A 265 5.72 -4.17 -3.29
C ILE A 265 4.86 -5.38 -3.63
N GLN A 266 3.65 -5.43 -3.08
CA GLN A 266 2.79 -6.59 -3.20
C GLN A 266 1.73 -6.41 -4.31
N PRO A 267 1.71 -7.27 -5.35
CA PRO A 267 0.56 -7.35 -6.25
C PRO A 267 -0.63 -8.04 -5.56
N VAL A 268 -1.81 -7.45 -5.71
CA VAL A 268 -3.09 -7.97 -5.23
C VAL A 268 -3.99 -8.21 -6.43
N ALA A 269 -3.77 -9.34 -7.09
CA ALA A 269 -4.55 -9.77 -8.23
C ALA A 269 -5.86 -10.40 -7.79
N GLY A 270 -6.97 -9.82 -8.24
CA GLY A 270 -8.32 -10.34 -8.06
C GLY A 270 -9.09 -10.44 -9.37
N SER A 271 -10.40 -10.70 -9.28
CA SER A 271 -11.26 -10.95 -10.43
C SER A 271 -11.49 -9.73 -11.32
N SER A 272 -11.31 -8.52 -10.78
CA SER A 272 -11.60 -7.27 -11.49
C SER A 272 -10.33 -6.56 -11.94
N THR A 273 -9.31 -6.50 -11.09
CA THR A 273 -8.05 -5.82 -11.40
C THR A 273 -6.89 -6.41 -10.58
N THR A 274 -5.67 -5.92 -10.87
CA THR A 274 -4.52 -6.07 -9.98
C THR A 274 -4.13 -4.71 -9.45
N SER A 275 -4.35 -4.48 -8.16
CA SER A 275 -3.75 -3.36 -7.44
C SER A 275 -2.38 -3.72 -6.90
N TYR A 276 -1.58 -2.72 -6.58
CA TYR A 276 -0.27 -2.89 -5.96
C TYR A 276 -0.23 -2.17 -4.62
N VAL A 277 0.40 -2.78 -3.63
CA VAL A 277 0.49 -2.24 -2.27
C VAL A 277 1.96 -2.04 -1.94
N PHE A 278 2.33 -0.80 -1.62
CA PHE A 278 3.60 -0.51 -0.97
C PHE A 278 3.55 -1.08 0.45
N MET A 279 4.57 -1.82 0.85
CA MET A 279 4.76 -2.30 2.22
C MET A 279 6.05 -1.70 2.77
N GLY A 280 5.95 -1.06 3.93
CA GLY A 280 7.08 -0.54 4.68
C GLY A 280 6.98 -0.78 6.18
N ASP A 281 8.12 -0.74 6.85
CA ASP A 281 8.24 -0.81 8.31
C ASP A 281 8.49 0.60 8.88
N ARG A 282 7.71 0.96 9.90
CA ARG A 282 7.98 2.09 10.79
C ARG A 282 8.72 1.55 12.00
N TRP A 283 10.04 1.52 11.89
CA TRP A 283 10.92 1.02 12.93
C TRP A 283 10.86 1.87 14.20
N ASN A 284 10.72 1.22 15.35
CA ASN A 284 10.88 1.84 16.67
C ASN A 284 12.18 1.31 17.31
N SER A 285 13.30 2.01 17.10
CA SER A 285 14.61 1.54 17.58
C SER A 285 14.72 1.43 19.11
N GLY A 286 13.90 2.18 19.85
CA GLY A 286 13.80 2.07 21.31
C GLY A 286 12.99 0.87 21.78
N ASN A 287 12.14 0.30 20.93
CA ASN A 287 11.33 -0.87 21.21
C ASN A 287 10.93 -1.58 19.90
N LEU A 288 11.81 -2.45 19.38
CA LEU A 288 11.61 -3.07 18.07
C LEU A 288 10.32 -3.91 17.99
N SER A 289 9.88 -4.50 19.10
CA SER A 289 8.62 -5.25 19.18
C SER A 289 7.38 -4.38 18.89
N ASP A 290 7.50 -3.06 19.08
CA ASP A 290 6.48 -2.04 18.85
C ASP A 290 6.65 -1.32 17.50
N SER A 291 7.53 -1.81 16.62
CA SER A 291 7.57 -1.36 15.22
C SER A 291 6.22 -1.64 14.53
N ARG A 292 5.88 -0.80 13.55
CA ARG A 292 4.55 -0.79 12.91
C ARG A 292 4.66 -0.94 11.40
N TYR A 293 3.57 -1.37 10.79
CA TYR A 293 3.50 -1.63 9.35
C TYR A 293 2.77 -0.50 8.64
N ILE A 294 3.38 0.03 7.58
CA ILE A 294 2.81 1.07 6.72
C ILE A 294 2.54 0.44 5.37
N TRP A 295 1.27 0.11 5.14
CA TRP A 295 0.82 -0.44 3.86
C TRP A 295 -0.04 0.59 3.16
N GLU A 296 0.35 1.00 1.95
CA GLU A 296 -0.35 2.04 1.19
C GLU A 296 -0.63 1.57 -0.24
N PRO A 297 -1.76 1.97 -0.85
CA PRO A 297 -2.00 1.73 -2.27
C PRO A 297 -0.91 2.41 -3.12
N LEU A 298 -0.25 1.63 -3.97
CA LEU A 298 0.70 2.12 -4.95
C LEU A 298 -0.03 2.41 -6.26
N THR A 299 -0.10 3.69 -6.63
CA THR A 299 -0.63 4.13 -7.92
C THR A 299 0.48 4.09 -8.97
N VAL A 300 0.21 3.47 -10.11
CA VAL A 300 1.14 3.41 -11.23
C VAL A 300 0.46 3.87 -12.51
N SER A 301 1.08 4.82 -13.20
CA SER A 301 0.65 5.32 -14.52
C SER A 301 1.85 5.50 -15.42
N GLY A 302 1.96 4.69 -16.47
CA GLY A 302 3.19 4.58 -17.24
C GLY A 302 4.37 4.26 -16.33
N SER A 303 5.48 4.99 -16.46
CA SER A 303 6.66 4.83 -15.58
C SER A 303 6.54 5.56 -14.23
N THR A 304 5.43 6.24 -13.94
CA THR A 304 5.28 6.99 -12.69
C THR A 304 4.63 6.12 -11.63
N ALA A 305 5.28 6.00 -10.47
CA ALA A 305 4.76 5.37 -9.27
C ALA A 305 4.58 6.42 -8.16
N SER A 306 3.48 6.33 -7.40
CA SER A 306 3.23 7.19 -6.26
C SER A 306 2.39 6.50 -5.17
N ILE A 307 2.59 6.93 -3.92
CA ILE A 307 1.71 6.62 -2.78
C ILE A 307 1.17 7.92 -2.17
N THR A 308 0.08 7.81 -1.42
CA THR A 308 -0.38 8.83 -0.47
C THR A 308 -0.30 8.24 0.93
N CYS A 309 0.04 9.04 1.94
CA CYS A 309 0.03 8.60 3.33
C CYS A 309 -1.39 8.66 3.89
N LEU A 310 -2.11 7.55 3.85
CA LEU A 310 -3.51 7.46 4.24
C LEU A 310 -3.60 6.97 5.68
N GLY A 311 -4.44 7.62 6.49
CA GLY A 311 -4.76 7.10 7.83
C GLY A 311 -5.61 5.82 7.76
N SER A 312 -6.34 5.63 6.66
CA SER A 312 -7.16 4.45 6.42
C SER A 312 -7.50 4.31 4.93
N TRP A 313 -7.60 3.07 4.46
CA TRP A 313 -8.05 2.72 3.10
C TRP A 313 -8.61 1.30 3.10
N THR A 314 -9.26 0.88 2.02
CA THR A 314 -9.87 -0.45 1.90
C THR A 314 -9.25 -1.23 0.75
N ILE A 315 -9.14 -2.54 0.94
CA ILE A 315 -8.74 -3.49 -0.08
C ILE A 315 -9.70 -4.65 -0.13
N ASP A 316 -10.07 -5.06 -1.34
CA ASP A 316 -10.79 -6.29 -1.58
C ASP A 316 -9.83 -7.26 -2.29
N ALA A 317 -9.36 -8.27 -1.57
CA ALA A 317 -8.43 -9.26 -2.11
C ALA A 317 -9.06 -10.17 -3.17
N GLN A 318 -10.39 -10.30 -3.20
CA GLN A 318 -11.12 -11.09 -4.19
C GLN A 318 -11.23 -10.35 -5.51
N THR A 319 -11.58 -9.06 -5.49
CA THR A 319 -11.68 -8.25 -6.72
C THR A 319 -10.37 -7.59 -7.13
N GLY A 320 -9.42 -7.49 -6.19
CA GLY A 320 -8.14 -6.81 -6.37
C GLY A 320 -8.26 -5.29 -6.32
N THR A 321 -9.41 -4.77 -5.91
CA THR A 321 -9.69 -3.32 -5.91
C THR A 321 -9.27 -2.68 -4.59
N THR A 322 -8.94 -1.39 -4.67
CA THR A 322 -8.58 -0.56 -3.51
C THR A 322 -9.40 0.72 -3.55
N SER A 323 -9.85 1.21 -2.39
CA SER A 323 -10.51 2.51 -2.31
C SER A 323 -10.13 3.25 -1.03
N SER A 324 -10.10 4.58 -1.06
CA SER A 324 -9.78 5.41 0.10
C SER A 324 -10.81 6.52 0.23
N ALA A 325 -11.42 6.65 1.41
CA ALA A 325 -12.17 7.85 1.75
C ALA A 325 -11.16 8.99 1.98
N GLY A 326 -10.95 9.85 0.99
CA GLY A 326 -10.08 11.03 1.10
C GLY A 326 -8.77 11.02 0.30
N GLY A 327 -8.63 10.17 -0.73
CA GLY A 327 -7.42 10.13 -1.57
C GLY A 327 -7.08 11.48 -2.22
N SER A 328 -5.79 11.86 -2.17
CA SER A 328 -5.23 12.96 -2.96
C SER A 328 -5.16 12.53 -4.42
N GLY A 329 -6.30 12.62 -5.10
CA GLY A 329 -6.45 12.39 -6.53
C GLY A 329 -7.33 13.49 -7.12
N THR A 330 -7.15 13.77 -8.40
CA THR A 330 -8.11 14.57 -9.17
C THR A 330 -9.38 13.75 -9.34
N THR A 331 -10.45 14.13 -8.66
CA THR A 331 -11.71 13.36 -8.58
C THR A 331 -12.90 14.30 -8.71
N GLU A 332 -14.05 13.78 -9.11
CA GLU A 332 -15.31 14.52 -8.96
C GLU A 332 -15.72 14.58 -7.47
N LEU A 333 -16.32 15.69 -7.02
CA LEU A 333 -17.04 15.76 -5.74
C LEU A 333 -18.52 15.65 -5.99
N ARG A 334 -19.10 14.47 -5.76
CA ARG A 334 -20.51 14.17 -6.02
C ARG A 334 -21.36 14.39 -4.78
N GLY A 335 -22.38 15.24 -4.87
CA GLY A 335 -23.36 15.47 -3.81
C GLY A 335 -24.30 14.28 -3.65
N THR A 336 -24.49 13.83 -2.41
CA THR A 336 -25.27 12.63 -2.08
C THR A 336 -26.76 12.82 -2.38
N ALA A 337 -27.31 14.02 -2.13
CA ALA A 337 -28.72 14.30 -2.36
C ALA A 337 -29.11 14.31 -3.85
N SER A 338 -28.26 14.86 -4.71
CA SER A 338 -28.58 15.10 -6.13
C SER A 338 -27.94 14.08 -7.08
N GLY A 339 -26.86 13.40 -6.65
CA GLY A 339 -26.01 12.60 -7.53
C GLY A 339 -25.20 13.43 -8.53
N ARG A 340 -25.21 14.77 -8.40
CA ARG A 340 -24.53 15.75 -9.26
C ARG A 340 -23.18 16.14 -8.69
N CYS A 341 -22.32 16.73 -9.51
CA CYS A 341 -20.94 17.05 -9.19
C CYS A 341 -20.78 18.54 -8.91
N LEU A 342 -19.87 18.87 -7.98
CA LEU A 342 -19.38 20.23 -7.77
C LEU A 342 -18.74 20.74 -9.07
N ASP A 343 -19.25 21.84 -9.58
CA ASP A 343 -19.01 22.36 -10.93
C ASP A 343 -18.64 23.84 -10.88
N VAL A 344 -17.72 24.24 -11.77
CA VAL A 344 -17.52 25.65 -12.13
C VAL A 344 -18.35 26.00 -13.37
N PRO A 345 -19.39 26.86 -13.23
CA PRO A 345 -20.38 27.09 -14.28
C PRO A 345 -19.75 27.44 -15.63
N ASN A 346 -20.20 26.74 -16.69
CA ASN A 346 -19.74 26.92 -18.07
C ASN A 346 -18.22 26.74 -18.28
N GLY A 347 -17.51 26.12 -17.34
CA GLY A 347 -16.07 25.91 -17.41
C GLY A 347 -15.23 27.19 -17.43
N THR A 348 -15.76 28.29 -16.88
CA THR A 348 -15.01 29.54 -16.76
C THR A 348 -13.83 29.41 -15.79
N THR A 349 -12.80 30.23 -15.97
CA THR A 349 -11.64 30.33 -15.06
C THR A 349 -11.57 31.70 -14.39
N ALA A 350 -12.65 32.49 -14.44
CA ALA A 350 -12.72 33.80 -13.81
C ALA A 350 -12.78 33.65 -12.27
N ASN A 351 -11.96 34.42 -11.56
CA ASN A 351 -12.07 34.53 -10.10
C ASN A 351 -13.47 35.03 -9.71
N ASP A 352 -13.87 34.70 -8.48
CA ASP A 352 -15.16 35.10 -7.90
C ASP A 352 -16.38 34.43 -8.56
N THR A 353 -16.15 33.44 -9.43
CA THR A 353 -17.23 32.59 -9.96
C THR A 353 -17.72 31.66 -8.85
N GLN A 354 -18.98 31.81 -8.43
CA GLN A 354 -19.62 30.89 -7.49
C GLN A 354 -19.80 29.52 -8.12
N THR A 355 -19.46 28.48 -7.36
CA THR A 355 -19.62 27.09 -7.78
C THR A 355 -21.08 26.65 -7.70
N GLU A 356 -21.42 25.65 -8.51
CA GLU A 356 -22.76 25.06 -8.58
C GLU A 356 -22.68 23.53 -8.54
N ILE A 357 -23.83 22.86 -8.52
CA ILE A 357 -23.90 21.45 -8.88
C ILE A 357 -24.43 21.26 -10.29
N TRP A 358 -23.82 20.34 -11.03
CA TRP A 358 -24.23 19.97 -12.38
C TRP A 358 -24.11 18.46 -12.61
N ASP A 359 -24.83 17.94 -13.60
CA ASP A 359 -24.71 16.53 -14.00
C ASP A 359 -23.24 16.20 -14.30
N CYS A 360 -22.77 15.12 -13.69
CA CYS A 360 -21.38 14.70 -13.76
C CYS A 360 -21.01 14.29 -15.19
N ASN A 361 -19.97 14.91 -15.74
CA ASN A 361 -19.53 14.75 -17.11
C ASN A 361 -18.01 14.60 -17.25
N ALA A 362 -17.28 14.49 -16.12
CA ALA A 362 -15.82 14.42 -16.07
C ALA A 362 -15.09 15.58 -16.80
N GLY A 363 -15.78 16.70 -17.04
CA GLY A 363 -15.19 17.91 -17.59
C GLY A 363 -14.17 18.50 -16.62
N ALA A 364 -13.16 19.21 -17.14
CA ALA A 364 -12.10 19.81 -16.33
C ALA A 364 -12.63 20.76 -15.23
N ASN A 365 -13.82 21.31 -15.42
CA ASN A 365 -14.55 22.17 -14.48
C ASN A 365 -15.24 21.43 -13.32
N GLN A 366 -15.23 20.10 -13.33
CA GLN A 366 -15.75 19.23 -12.26
C GLN A 366 -14.66 18.39 -11.59
N LEU A 367 -13.41 18.54 -12.02
CA LEU A 367 -12.28 17.74 -11.56
C LEU A 367 -11.48 18.50 -10.51
N TRP A 368 -11.55 18.00 -9.27
CA TRP A 368 -10.96 18.65 -8.10
C TRP A 368 -9.83 17.82 -7.52
N THR A 369 -8.67 18.44 -7.37
CA THR A 369 -7.48 17.84 -6.79
C THR A 369 -7.32 18.33 -5.36
N LEU A 370 -7.44 17.44 -4.39
CA LEU A 370 -7.06 17.78 -3.01
C LEU A 370 -5.54 17.68 -2.87
N ASN A 371 -4.87 18.82 -2.70
CA ASN A 371 -3.42 18.85 -2.52
C ASN A 371 -3.02 18.69 -1.04
N SER A 372 -1.71 18.63 -0.77
CA SER A 372 -1.15 18.50 0.58
C SER A 372 -1.43 19.70 1.50
N SER A 373 -1.75 20.87 0.92
CA SER A 373 -2.14 22.09 1.65
C SER A 373 -3.63 22.10 2.03
N LYS A 374 -4.36 21.01 1.79
CA LYS A 374 -5.82 20.88 1.96
C LYS A 374 -6.64 21.76 1.00
N GLU A 375 -6.07 22.22 -0.10
CA GLU A 375 -6.81 22.98 -1.10
C GLU A 375 -7.48 22.03 -2.08
N LEU A 376 -8.74 22.31 -2.44
CA LEU A 376 -9.43 21.65 -3.54
C LEU A 376 -9.17 22.46 -4.82
N VAL A 377 -8.22 21.99 -5.63
CA VAL A 377 -7.70 22.68 -6.81
C VAL A 377 -8.41 22.23 -8.08
N VAL A 378 -8.92 23.18 -8.87
CA VAL A 378 -9.47 23.00 -10.22
C VAL A 378 -8.60 23.73 -11.24
N TYR A 379 -8.50 23.19 -12.46
CA TYR A 379 -7.64 23.68 -13.55
C TYR A 379 -6.12 23.77 -13.24
N GLY A 380 -5.69 23.25 -12.08
CA GLY A 380 -4.30 23.26 -11.64
C GLY A 380 -3.83 24.54 -10.96
N ASN A 381 -4.62 25.62 -11.00
CA ASN A 381 -4.23 26.91 -10.40
C ASN A 381 -5.38 27.68 -9.71
N LYS A 382 -6.61 27.17 -9.73
CA LYS A 382 -7.76 27.76 -9.02
C LYS A 382 -8.14 26.88 -7.85
N CYS A 383 -8.54 27.49 -6.74
CA CYS A 383 -8.89 26.81 -5.51
C CYS A 383 -10.35 27.08 -5.15
N LEU A 384 -11.04 26.07 -4.59
CA LEU A 384 -12.33 26.25 -3.95
C LEU A 384 -12.16 27.18 -2.74
N ASP A 385 -12.93 28.24 -2.68
CA ASP A 385 -12.67 29.37 -1.78
C ASP A 385 -13.97 29.86 -1.12
N ALA A 386 -13.95 30.05 0.19
CA ALA A 386 -14.99 30.78 0.89
C ALA A 386 -14.83 32.29 0.67
N SER A 387 -15.71 32.86 -0.18
CA SER A 387 -15.60 34.22 -0.70
C SER A 387 -15.29 35.26 0.37
N GLY A 388 -14.23 36.04 0.14
CA GLY A 388 -13.79 37.11 1.04
C GLY A 388 -13.36 36.62 2.44
N ALA A 389 -12.96 35.36 2.57
CA ALA A 389 -12.71 34.67 3.84
C ALA A 389 -13.91 34.72 4.80
N GLY A 390 -15.13 34.72 4.26
CA GLY A 390 -16.35 34.74 5.05
C GLY A 390 -16.51 33.50 5.93
N THR A 391 -16.96 33.71 7.17
CA THR A 391 -17.16 32.63 8.16
C THR A 391 -18.61 32.47 8.62
N SER A 392 -19.54 33.13 7.92
CA SER A 392 -20.98 33.08 8.24
C SER A 392 -21.72 32.12 7.31
N PRO A 393 -22.81 31.47 7.78
CA PRO A 393 -23.72 30.74 6.89
C PRO A 393 -24.23 31.61 5.75
N GLY A 394 -24.33 31.05 4.55
CA GLY A 394 -24.64 31.73 3.29
C GLY A 394 -23.43 32.38 2.61
N THR A 395 -22.22 32.23 3.13
CA THR A 395 -21.00 32.68 2.42
C THR A 395 -20.86 31.89 1.12
N ALA A 396 -20.83 32.57 -0.02
CA ALA A 396 -20.66 31.93 -1.32
C ALA A 396 -19.35 31.15 -1.40
N VAL A 397 -19.40 29.95 -1.99
CA VAL A 397 -18.21 29.16 -2.30
C VAL A 397 -17.87 29.35 -3.78
N ILE A 398 -16.74 30.01 -4.02
CA ILE A 398 -16.28 30.46 -5.34
C ILE A 398 -15.03 29.69 -5.76
N ILE A 399 -14.56 29.94 -6.97
CA ILE A 399 -13.17 29.71 -7.34
C ILE A 399 -12.34 31.00 -7.29
N TYR A 400 -11.11 30.89 -6.80
CA TYR A 400 -10.15 31.98 -6.78
C TYR A 400 -8.74 31.48 -7.08
N ASP A 401 -7.80 32.36 -7.40
CA ASP A 401 -6.39 31.96 -7.49
C ASP A 401 -5.92 31.34 -6.17
N CYS A 402 -5.23 30.20 -6.26
CA CYS A 402 -4.70 29.54 -5.07
C CYS A 402 -3.68 30.43 -4.36
N HIS A 403 -3.91 30.72 -3.08
CA HIS A 403 -3.08 31.59 -2.25
C HIS A 403 -2.80 31.02 -0.85
N GLY A 404 -3.17 29.76 -0.58
CA GLY A 404 -2.76 29.03 0.64
C GLY A 404 -3.41 29.47 1.94
N ALA A 405 -4.35 30.43 1.92
CA ALA A 405 -5.01 30.90 3.13
C ALA A 405 -6.10 29.92 3.58
N THR A 406 -6.46 29.98 4.87
CA THR A 406 -7.36 28.99 5.50
C THR A 406 -8.77 28.97 4.91
N ASN A 407 -9.23 30.03 4.25
CA ASN A 407 -10.50 30.06 3.53
C ASN A 407 -10.50 29.19 2.25
N GLN A 408 -9.34 28.78 1.75
CA GLN A 408 -9.17 27.84 0.63
C GLN A 408 -8.85 26.40 1.08
N GLN A 409 -8.74 26.18 2.39
CA GLN A 409 -8.40 24.87 2.94
C GLN A 409 -9.67 24.14 3.39
N TRP A 410 -9.76 22.86 3.09
CA TRP A 410 -10.96 22.04 3.31
C TRP A 410 -10.60 20.71 3.97
N ASN A 411 -11.34 20.33 5.01
CA ASN A 411 -11.27 18.99 5.59
C ASN A 411 -12.30 18.10 4.89
N ILE A 412 -11.84 17.01 4.29
CA ILE A 412 -12.70 15.93 3.79
C ILE A 412 -12.91 14.94 4.93
N ASN A 413 -14.13 14.86 5.45
CA ASN A 413 -14.43 14.10 6.66
C ASN A 413 -14.97 12.71 6.31
N SER A 414 -14.68 11.72 7.15
CA SER A 414 -15.12 10.33 6.97
C SER A 414 -16.65 10.14 7.02
N ASN A 415 -17.37 11.10 7.59
CA ASN A 415 -18.83 11.10 7.64
C ASN A 415 -19.49 11.62 6.35
N GLY A 416 -18.70 12.03 5.35
CA GLY A 416 -19.18 12.55 4.07
C GLY A 416 -19.21 14.07 3.97
N THR A 417 -19.01 14.83 5.05
CA THR A 417 -19.01 16.29 4.96
C THR A 417 -17.66 16.83 4.46
N VAL A 418 -17.71 17.97 3.79
CA VAL A 418 -16.53 18.78 3.46
C VAL A 418 -16.62 20.08 4.25
N THR A 419 -15.66 20.36 5.12
CA THR A 419 -15.70 21.54 5.99
C THR A 419 -14.58 22.52 5.69
N ASN A 420 -14.91 23.81 5.63
CA ASN A 420 -13.92 24.87 5.45
C ASN A 420 -13.06 25.02 6.72
N VAL A 421 -11.75 25.13 6.57
CA VAL A 421 -10.83 25.21 7.72
C VAL A 421 -10.95 26.54 8.48
N ALA A 422 -11.23 27.66 7.79
CA ALA A 422 -11.37 28.95 8.45
C ALA A 422 -12.65 29.08 9.29
N SER A 423 -13.78 28.58 8.78
CA SER A 423 -15.08 28.76 9.42
C SER A 423 -15.58 27.55 10.21
N GLY A 424 -15.12 26.34 9.87
CA GLY A 424 -15.69 25.08 10.36
C GLY A 424 -17.06 24.73 9.75
N LEU A 425 -17.60 25.57 8.85
CA LEU A 425 -18.87 25.35 8.18
C LEU A 425 -18.76 24.30 7.06
N CYS A 426 -19.89 23.69 6.73
CA CYS A 426 -19.99 22.65 5.71
C CYS A 426 -20.17 23.27 4.32
N LEU A 427 -19.58 22.63 3.31
CA LEU A 427 -19.89 22.83 1.90
C LEU A 427 -21.33 22.34 1.65
N ASP A 428 -22.22 23.25 1.30
CA ASP A 428 -23.67 23.04 1.25
C ASP A 428 -24.23 23.41 -0.12
N VAL A 429 -25.17 22.61 -0.63
CA VAL A 429 -25.99 23.00 -1.79
C VAL A 429 -27.18 23.82 -1.30
N ALA A 430 -27.20 25.11 -1.63
CA ALA A 430 -28.12 26.09 -1.10
C ALA A 430 -29.59 25.65 -1.23
N GLY A 431 -30.32 25.74 -0.12
CA GLY A 431 -31.73 25.35 -0.05
C GLY A 431 -32.00 23.85 -0.25
N ALA A 432 -30.96 23.00 -0.15
CA ALA A 432 -31.02 21.57 -0.44
C ALA A 432 -31.57 21.23 -1.84
N SER A 433 -31.37 22.14 -2.79
CA SER A 433 -31.79 21.93 -4.17
C SER A 433 -31.04 20.75 -4.80
N THR A 434 -31.73 20.01 -5.67
CA THR A 434 -31.11 18.92 -6.43
C THR A 434 -30.97 19.23 -7.90
N ALA A 435 -31.42 20.39 -8.38
CA ALA A 435 -31.38 20.76 -9.79
C ALA A 435 -29.98 21.17 -10.27
N ASN A 436 -29.71 21.00 -11.58
CA ASN A 436 -28.55 21.62 -12.23
C ASN A 436 -28.57 23.13 -12.03
N GLY A 437 -27.40 23.71 -11.75
CA GLY A 437 -27.23 25.14 -11.51
C GLY A 437 -27.59 25.59 -10.09
N ALA A 438 -27.86 24.65 -9.17
CA ALA A 438 -28.00 25.01 -7.76
C ALA A 438 -26.64 25.41 -7.19
N LEU A 439 -26.60 26.60 -6.59
CA LEU A 439 -25.38 27.21 -6.07
C LEU A 439 -24.89 26.53 -4.78
N VAL A 440 -23.58 26.58 -4.58
CA VAL A 440 -22.91 26.06 -3.39
C VAL A 440 -22.50 27.21 -2.47
N ASP A 441 -22.75 27.05 -1.17
CA ASP A 441 -22.41 28.00 -0.12
C ASP A 441 -21.84 27.30 1.12
N LEU A 442 -21.43 28.10 2.11
CA LEU A 442 -21.11 27.60 3.45
C LEU A 442 -22.37 27.61 4.30
N TRP A 443 -22.62 26.52 5.03
CA TRP A 443 -23.73 26.47 5.97
C TRP A 443 -23.39 25.76 7.27
N ASN A 444 -24.21 25.99 8.30
CA ASN A 444 -24.11 25.24 9.55
C ASN A 444 -24.23 23.75 9.26
N CYS A 445 -23.24 22.97 9.69
CA CYS A 445 -23.25 21.53 9.57
C CYS A 445 -24.46 20.95 10.32
N ASN A 446 -25.41 20.37 9.59
CA ASN A 446 -26.70 19.90 10.13
C ASN A 446 -26.95 18.42 9.82
N GLY A 447 -26.02 17.75 9.12
CA GLY A 447 -26.14 16.34 8.75
C GLY A 447 -27.07 16.06 7.57
N GLY A 448 -27.61 17.09 6.92
CA GLY A 448 -28.44 16.98 5.73
C GLY A 448 -27.67 16.38 4.55
N SER A 449 -28.39 15.65 3.68
CA SER A 449 -27.79 15.00 2.51
C SER A 449 -27.24 15.98 1.46
N ASN A 450 -27.66 17.25 1.50
CA ASN A 450 -27.13 18.35 0.70
C ASN A 450 -25.74 18.85 1.17
N GLN A 451 -25.26 18.36 2.32
CA GLN A 451 -23.91 18.61 2.86
C GLN A 451 -22.99 17.40 2.77
N GLN A 452 -23.47 16.30 2.16
CA GLN A 452 -22.73 15.04 2.05
C GLN A 452 -22.17 14.89 0.64
N TRP A 453 -20.87 14.67 0.54
CA TRP A 453 -20.11 14.58 -0.70
C TRP A 453 -19.30 13.30 -0.74
N THR A 454 -19.25 12.68 -1.91
CA THR A 454 -18.41 11.51 -2.17
C THR A 454 -17.41 11.84 -3.26
N ARG A 455 -16.16 11.44 -3.07
CA ARG A 455 -15.12 11.55 -4.11
C ARG A 455 -15.23 10.37 -5.06
N GLN A 456 -15.15 10.60 -6.36
CA GLN A 456 -15.27 9.57 -7.41
C GLN A 456 -14.03 9.50 -8.29
#